data_AF-A0A257QJ52-F1
#
_entry.id   AF-A0A257QJ52-F1
#
_cell.length_a   1.000
_cell.length_b   1.000
_cell.length_c   1.000
_cell.angle_alpha   90.00
_cell.angle_beta   90.00
_cell.angle_gamma   90.00
#
_symmetry.space_group_name_H-M   'P 1'
#
loop_
_entity.id
_entity.type
_entity.pdbx_description
1 polymer ?
#
loop_
_entity_poly.entity_id
_entity_poly.type
_entity_poly.pdbx_seq_one_letter_code
_entity_poly.pdbx_strand_id
1 'polypeptide(L)'
;MKKLLLALSLALCSGALFAADKAPASTAASASGSYLTADVQKIFQNYYKAQDAQAKLQASADRAQQEMNAMLESGRDMVKQLQDLRDKSNNPAFNDDARSKFTAEADDTEMQIRQKERELNEFRMQTERTLNQQNATLVEMSMQEIQTAIKKIAQDRGVNLVLNSSGPFVVYSDLGLDITDLALTRLNADKPKTADKKGASDSKAAPAKTSSNTNVKSSSKTASN
;
A
#
# COMPACT_ATOMS: atom_id res chain seq x y z
N MET A 1 -17.09 64.59 -90.27
CA MET A 1 -18.37 64.86 -89.58
C MET A 1 -18.30 64.32 -88.16
N LYS A 2 -18.93 65.05 -87.24
CA LYS A 2 -18.83 64.97 -85.79
C LYS A 2 -19.41 63.68 -85.20
N LYS A 3 -18.76 63.21 -84.11
CA LYS A 3 -19.35 62.79 -82.82
C LYS A 3 -20.22 61.52 -82.84
N LEU A 4 -19.83 60.49 -82.07
CA LEU A 4 -20.19 60.29 -80.64
C LEU A 4 -21.40 59.34 -80.55
N LEU A 5 -21.48 58.65 -79.41
CA LEU A 5 -22.66 57.95 -78.85
C LEU A 5 -22.86 56.51 -79.35
N LEU A 6 -23.31 55.56 -78.53
CA LEU A 6 -23.67 55.46 -77.11
C LEU A 6 -24.21 54.02 -76.92
N ALA A 7 -24.30 53.59 -75.67
CA ALA A 7 -25.26 52.59 -75.18
C ALA A 7 -24.95 51.10 -75.48
N LEU A 8 -25.38 50.13 -74.68
CA LEU A 8 -25.93 50.02 -73.31
C LEU A 8 -26.22 48.51 -73.14
N SER A 9 -26.06 48.00 -71.93
CA SER A 9 -26.71 46.80 -71.35
C SER A 9 -26.48 45.39 -71.93
N LEU A 10 -25.86 44.58 -71.04
CA LEU A 10 -26.40 43.35 -70.44
C LEU A 10 -26.53 42.08 -71.29
N ALA A 11 -25.61 41.13 -71.07
CA ALA A 11 -25.80 39.72 -71.37
C ALA A 11 -25.08 38.83 -70.34
N LEU A 12 -25.84 37.92 -69.73
CA LEU A 12 -25.37 36.79 -68.92
C LEU A 12 -24.45 35.87 -69.74
N CYS A 13 -23.31 35.45 -69.17
CA CYS A 13 -22.79 34.08 -69.35
C CYS A 13 -21.73 33.75 -68.30
N SER A 14 -21.89 32.56 -67.71
CA SER A 14 -21.04 31.90 -66.73
C SER A 14 -19.60 31.71 -67.22
N GLY A 15 -18.63 31.87 -66.32
CA GLY A 15 -17.23 31.46 -66.54
C GLY A 15 -16.38 31.74 -65.31
N ALA A 16 -16.04 30.69 -64.58
CA ALA A 16 -15.21 30.73 -63.38
C ALA A 16 -13.79 31.27 -63.65
N LEU A 17 -13.29 32.12 -62.76
CA LEU A 17 -11.87 32.37 -62.62
C LEU A 17 -11.54 32.57 -61.14
N PHE A 18 -10.65 31.72 -60.68
CA PHE A 18 -10.21 31.51 -59.30
C PHE A 18 -9.71 32.80 -58.65
N ALA A 19 -10.38 33.23 -57.57
CA ALA A 19 -9.79 34.13 -56.59
C ALA A 19 -9.11 33.27 -55.51
N ALA A 20 -7.78 33.41 -55.42
CA ALA A 20 -6.95 32.77 -54.41
C ALA A 20 -7.22 33.41 -53.04
N ASP A 21 -8.09 32.77 -52.27
CA ASP A 21 -8.31 33.06 -50.85
C ASP A 21 -7.08 32.57 -50.06
N LYS A 22 -6.27 33.50 -49.55
CA LYS A 22 -5.21 33.20 -48.58
C LYS A 22 -5.88 32.85 -47.25
N ALA A 23 -6.21 31.58 -47.07
CA ALA A 23 -6.54 31.04 -45.77
C ALA A 23 -5.38 31.27 -44.78
N PRO A 24 -5.62 31.75 -43.55
CA PRO A 24 -4.61 31.73 -42.51
C PRO A 24 -4.29 30.26 -42.23
N ALA A 25 -3.04 29.88 -42.49
CA ALA A 25 -2.50 28.61 -42.04
C ALA A 25 -2.64 28.58 -40.52
N SER A 26 -3.60 27.81 -40.03
CA SER A 26 -3.63 27.39 -38.63
C SER A 26 -2.31 26.66 -38.41
N THR A 27 -1.38 27.32 -37.72
CA THR A 27 -0.33 26.62 -37.00
C THR A 27 -1.06 25.80 -35.95
N ALA A 28 -1.46 24.60 -36.33
CA ALA A 28 -1.62 23.52 -35.38
C ALA A 28 -0.23 23.38 -34.74
N ALA A 29 -0.02 24.09 -33.64
CA ALA A 29 1.05 23.82 -32.73
C ALA A 29 0.85 22.35 -32.37
N SER A 30 1.62 21.47 -32.99
CA SER A 30 1.86 20.15 -32.45
C SER A 30 2.48 20.44 -31.10
N ALA A 31 1.63 20.49 -30.06
CA ALA A 31 2.08 20.34 -28.71
C ALA A 31 2.69 18.94 -28.68
N SER A 32 3.97 18.85 -28.99
CA SER A 32 4.82 17.72 -28.66
C SER A 32 4.80 17.66 -27.15
N GLY A 33 3.75 17.01 -26.62
CA GLY A 33 3.50 16.89 -25.20
C GLY A 33 4.68 16.14 -24.61
N SER A 34 5.50 16.85 -23.85
CA SER A 34 6.47 16.23 -22.98
C SER A 34 5.69 15.50 -21.89
N TYR A 35 6.06 14.25 -21.62
CA TYR A 35 5.48 13.44 -20.56
C TYR A 35 6.59 12.90 -19.67
N LEU A 36 6.25 12.62 -18.41
CA LEU A 36 7.12 11.93 -17.48
C LEU A 36 6.43 10.65 -17.00
N THR A 37 7.21 9.74 -16.44
CA THR A 37 6.70 8.52 -15.81
C THR A 37 7.09 8.49 -14.34
N ALA A 38 6.24 7.92 -13.50
CA ALA A 38 6.55 7.72 -12.09
C ALA A 38 5.93 6.39 -11.62
N ASP A 39 6.72 5.58 -10.91
CA ASP A 39 6.24 4.38 -10.26
C ASP A 39 5.67 4.76 -8.89
N VAL A 40 4.37 5.03 -8.86
CA VAL A 40 3.66 5.45 -7.65
C VAL A 40 3.71 4.36 -6.57
N GLN A 41 3.72 3.09 -6.98
CA GLN A 41 3.80 1.97 -6.05
C GLN A 41 5.17 1.90 -5.36
N LYS A 42 6.28 2.05 -6.11
CA LYS A 42 7.63 2.14 -5.55
C LYS A 42 7.79 3.39 -4.68
N ILE A 43 7.21 4.53 -5.07
CA ILE A 43 7.24 5.74 -4.24
C ILE A 43 6.54 5.48 -2.90
N PHE A 44 5.32 4.92 -2.91
CA PHE A 44 4.58 4.62 -1.70
C PHE A 44 5.31 3.64 -0.77
N GLN A 45 5.86 2.55 -1.33
CA GLN A 45 6.59 1.54 -0.56
C GLN A 45 7.87 2.09 0.10
N ASN A 46 8.53 3.07 -0.52
CA ASN A 46 9.78 3.66 -0.03
C ASN A 46 9.57 5.03 0.64
N TYR A 47 8.32 5.45 0.83
CA TYR A 47 8.00 6.68 1.52
C TYR A 47 8.05 6.46 3.04
N TYR A 48 8.94 7.17 3.73
CA TYR A 48 9.22 6.89 5.15
C TYR A 48 7.98 7.03 6.05
N LYS A 49 7.13 8.05 5.85
CA LYS A 49 5.92 8.21 6.67
C LYS A 49 4.92 7.07 6.43
N ALA A 50 4.82 6.59 5.19
CA ALA A 50 3.97 5.43 4.87
C ALA A 50 4.52 4.17 5.54
N GLN A 51 5.84 3.94 5.52
CA GLN A 51 6.48 2.82 6.21
C GLN A 51 6.27 2.87 7.73
N ASP A 52 6.46 4.03 8.35
CA ASP A 52 6.25 4.22 9.79
C ASP A 52 4.79 4.00 10.19
N ALA A 53 3.85 4.51 9.38
CA ALA A 53 2.42 4.32 9.61
C ALA A 53 2.02 2.85 9.38
N GLN A 54 2.58 2.18 8.38
CA GLN A 54 2.32 0.76 8.12
C GLN A 54 2.85 -0.11 9.26
N ALA A 55 4.02 0.20 9.80
CA ALA A 55 4.58 -0.51 10.96
C ALA A 55 3.69 -0.35 12.20
N LYS A 56 3.13 0.85 12.43
CA LYS A 56 2.16 1.08 13.51
C LYS A 56 0.87 0.30 13.30
N LEU A 57 0.36 0.25 12.07
CA LEU A 57 -0.83 -0.52 11.73
C LEU A 57 -0.62 -2.02 11.94
N GLN A 58 0.53 -2.56 11.51
CA GLN A 58 0.91 -3.95 11.75
C GLN A 58 1.00 -4.25 13.26
N ALA A 59 1.65 -3.38 14.03
CA ALA A 59 1.73 -3.56 15.48
C ALA A 59 0.34 -3.54 16.15
N SER A 60 -0.60 -2.74 15.63
CA SER A 60 -2.00 -2.75 16.10
C SER A 60 -2.71 -4.05 15.73
N ALA A 61 -2.49 -4.58 14.53
CA ALA A 61 -3.02 -5.88 14.11
C ALA A 61 -2.47 -7.03 14.98
N ASP A 62 -1.17 -7.03 15.25
CA ASP A 62 -0.52 -8.04 16.09
C ASP A 62 -1.05 -8.02 17.52
N ARG A 63 -1.23 -6.81 18.12
CA ARG A 63 -1.86 -6.67 19.44
C ARG A 63 -3.29 -7.18 19.46
N ALA A 64 -4.08 -6.85 18.44
CA ALA A 64 -5.45 -7.33 18.36
C ALA A 64 -5.52 -8.86 18.20
N GLN A 65 -4.59 -9.45 17.45
CA GLN A 65 -4.48 -10.91 17.34
C GLN A 65 -4.12 -11.56 18.69
N GLN A 66 -3.21 -10.96 19.46
CA GLN A 66 -2.88 -11.42 20.80
C GLN A 66 -4.08 -11.37 21.74
N GLU A 67 -4.86 -10.28 21.70
CA GLU A 67 -6.07 -10.12 22.49
C GLU A 67 -7.14 -11.17 22.11
N MET A 68 -7.39 -11.38 20.82
CA MET A 68 -8.31 -12.44 20.36
C MET A 68 -7.88 -13.82 20.85
N ASN A 69 -6.58 -14.13 20.81
CA ASN A 69 -6.05 -15.40 21.29
C ASN A 69 -6.26 -15.55 22.81
N ALA A 70 -6.07 -14.48 23.59
CA ALA A 70 -6.31 -14.47 25.03
C ALA A 70 -7.80 -14.68 25.36
N MET A 71 -8.70 -14.03 24.61
CA MET A 71 -10.15 -14.22 24.75
C MET A 71 -10.57 -15.66 24.43
N LEU A 72 -10.01 -16.25 23.36
CA LEU A 72 -10.26 -17.64 22.98
C LEU A 72 -9.78 -18.62 24.05
N GLU A 73 -8.61 -18.41 24.62
CA GLU A 73 -8.07 -19.27 25.66
C GLU A 73 -8.90 -19.18 26.95
N SER A 74 -9.25 -17.96 27.36
CA SER A 74 -10.18 -17.73 28.48
C SER A 74 -11.52 -18.44 28.27
N GLY A 75 -12.09 -18.38 27.06
CA GLY A 75 -13.31 -19.10 26.72
C GLY A 75 -13.16 -20.62 26.81
N ARG A 76 -12.03 -21.17 26.34
CA ARG A 76 -11.75 -22.62 26.46
C ARG A 76 -11.64 -23.08 27.91
N ASP A 77 -11.01 -22.29 28.76
CA ASP A 77 -10.89 -22.62 30.18
C ASP A 77 -12.25 -22.58 30.88
N MET A 78 -13.11 -21.62 30.54
CA MET A 78 -14.51 -21.61 31.02
C MET A 78 -15.29 -22.84 30.56
N VAL A 79 -15.10 -23.30 29.32
CA VAL A 79 -15.74 -24.54 28.82
C VAL A 79 -15.27 -25.77 29.62
N LYS A 80 -13.97 -25.88 29.94
CA LYS A 80 -13.46 -26.96 30.79
C LYS A 80 -14.05 -26.89 32.20
N GLN A 81 -14.12 -25.69 32.79
CA GLN A 81 -14.72 -25.46 34.10
C GLN A 81 -16.20 -25.86 34.11
N LEU A 82 -16.96 -25.47 33.07
CA LEU A 82 -18.35 -25.87 32.92
C LEU A 82 -18.51 -27.40 32.90
N GLN A 83 -17.63 -28.10 32.18
CA GLN A 83 -17.67 -29.56 32.11
C GLN A 83 -17.38 -30.20 33.48
N ASP A 84 -16.36 -29.72 34.21
CA ASP A 84 -16.05 -30.20 35.57
C ASP A 84 -17.19 -29.92 36.57
N LEU A 85 -17.84 -28.75 36.49
CA LEU A 85 -19.00 -28.42 37.32
C LEU A 85 -20.18 -29.35 37.03
N ARG A 86 -20.43 -29.67 35.76
CA ARG A 86 -21.47 -30.63 35.35
C ARG A 86 -21.15 -32.06 35.79
N ASP A 87 -19.88 -32.46 35.76
CA ASP A 87 -19.47 -33.79 36.25
C ASP A 87 -19.65 -33.88 37.78
N LYS A 88 -19.30 -32.81 38.51
CA LYS A 88 -19.49 -32.71 39.96
C LYS A 88 -20.97 -32.68 40.36
N SER A 89 -21.82 -31.96 39.63
CA SER A 89 -23.26 -31.89 39.91
C SER A 89 -23.96 -33.24 39.68
N ASN A 90 -23.47 -34.06 38.77
CA ASN A 90 -23.99 -35.40 38.50
C ASN A 90 -23.36 -36.52 39.35
N ASN A 91 -22.31 -36.22 40.12
CA ASN A 91 -21.60 -37.23 40.90
C ASN A 91 -22.38 -37.59 42.19
N PRO A 92 -22.81 -38.85 42.36
CA PRO A 92 -23.61 -39.29 43.52
C PRO A 92 -22.83 -39.27 44.85
N ALA A 93 -21.51 -39.06 44.83
CA ALA A 93 -20.70 -38.90 46.04
C ALA A 93 -20.98 -37.58 46.79
N PHE A 94 -21.59 -36.59 46.15
CA PHE A 94 -21.95 -35.31 46.77
C PHE A 94 -23.41 -35.29 47.26
N ASN A 95 -23.67 -34.58 48.36
CA ASN A 95 -25.02 -34.36 48.86
C ASN A 95 -25.85 -33.42 47.94
N ASP A 96 -27.15 -33.32 48.19
CA ASP A 96 -28.07 -32.54 47.35
C ASP A 96 -27.75 -31.04 47.33
N ASP A 97 -27.33 -30.45 48.45
CA ASP A 97 -26.97 -29.03 48.54
C ASP A 97 -25.73 -28.70 47.69
N ALA A 98 -24.68 -29.54 47.79
CA ALA A 98 -23.47 -29.39 46.98
C ALA A 98 -23.75 -29.55 45.48
N ARG A 99 -24.56 -30.54 45.10
CA ARG A 99 -24.96 -30.74 43.70
C ARG A 99 -25.77 -29.54 43.17
N SER A 100 -26.69 -29.00 43.97
CA SER A 100 -27.45 -27.80 43.61
C SER A 100 -26.53 -26.58 43.37
N LYS A 101 -25.52 -26.38 44.22
CA LYS A 101 -24.51 -25.31 44.04
C LYS A 101 -23.70 -25.48 42.75
N PHE A 102 -23.21 -26.68 42.46
CA PHE A 102 -22.48 -26.94 41.23
C PHE A 102 -23.34 -26.71 39.97
N THR A 103 -24.64 -27.03 40.03
CA THR A 103 -25.58 -26.71 38.94
C THR A 103 -25.71 -25.20 38.75
N ALA A 104 -25.90 -24.44 39.83
CA ALA A 104 -26.00 -22.97 39.73
C ALA A 104 -24.71 -22.33 39.20
N GLU A 105 -23.53 -22.80 39.63
CA GLU A 105 -22.23 -22.36 39.10
C GLU A 105 -22.03 -22.74 37.63
N ALA A 106 -22.52 -23.92 37.21
CA ALA A 106 -22.49 -24.35 35.82
C ALA A 106 -23.37 -23.44 34.95
N ASP A 107 -24.59 -23.12 35.39
CA ASP A 107 -25.49 -22.23 34.67
C ASP A 107 -24.90 -20.82 34.53
N ASP A 108 -24.27 -20.30 35.59
CA ASP A 108 -23.55 -19.02 35.53
C ASP A 108 -22.37 -19.05 34.57
N THR A 109 -21.54 -20.10 34.64
CA THR A 109 -20.41 -20.30 33.72
C THR A 109 -20.88 -20.40 32.27
N GLU A 110 -22.00 -21.06 31.99
CA GLU A 110 -22.60 -21.13 30.65
C GLU A 110 -23.04 -19.75 30.15
N MET A 111 -23.64 -18.92 31.01
CA MET A 111 -23.98 -17.53 30.65
C MET A 111 -22.73 -16.70 30.33
N GLN A 112 -21.66 -16.85 31.13
CA GLN A 112 -20.38 -16.17 30.90
C GLN A 112 -19.73 -16.60 29.57
N ILE A 113 -19.76 -17.88 29.22
CA ILE A 113 -19.25 -18.38 27.93
C ILE A 113 -20.00 -17.71 26.77
N ARG A 114 -21.34 -17.69 26.80
CA ARG A 114 -22.14 -17.04 25.75
C ARG A 114 -21.86 -15.55 25.66
N GLN A 115 -21.59 -14.89 26.78
CA GLN A 115 -21.19 -13.47 26.80
C GLN A 115 -19.81 -13.28 26.17
N LYS A 116 -18.82 -14.12 26.51
CA LYS A 116 -17.48 -14.09 25.92
C LYS A 116 -17.48 -14.34 24.41
N GLU A 117 -18.33 -15.25 23.93
CA GLU A 117 -18.51 -15.48 22.49
C GLU A 117 -19.04 -14.24 21.77
N ARG A 118 -20.00 -13.50 22.37
CA ARG A 118 -20.47 -12.22 21.82
C ARG A 118 -19.37 -11.18 21.81
N GLU A 119 -18.67 -11.01 22.91
CA GLU A 119 -17.55 -10.06 23.04
C GLU A 119 -16.46 -10.33 22.00
N LEU A 120 -16.10 -11.59 21.77
CA LEU A 120 -15.10 -11.96 20.77
C LEU A 120 -15.54 -11.58 19.36
N ASN A 121 -16.81 -11.84 19.02
CA ASN A 121 -17.35 -11.49 17.71
C ASN A 121 -17.40 -9.97 17.50
N GLU A 122 -17.84 -9.22 18.50
CA GLU A 122 -17.86 -7.76 18.48
C GLU A 122 -16.44 -7.19 18.36
N PHE A 123 -15.51 -7.68 19.17
CA PHE A 123 -14.11 -7.28 19.15
C PHE A 123 -13.48 -7.50 17.77
N ARG A 124 -13.74 -8.66 17.16
CA ARG A 124 -13.26 -8.99 15.81
C ARG A 124 -13.80 -8.01 14.77
N MET A 125 -15.12 -7.80 14.74
CA MET A 125 -15.76 -6.89 13.77
C MET A 125 -15.27 -5.45 13.94
N GLN A 126 -15.15 -4.99 15.18
CA GLN A 126 -14.66 -3.65 15.48
C GLN A 126 -13.20 -3.48 15.06
N THR A 127 -12.34 -4.43 15.42
CA THR A 127 -10.93 -4.44 15.05
C THR A 127 -10.75 -4.39 13.53
N GLU A 128 -11.45 -5.26 12.80
CA GLU A 128 -11.37 -5.30 11.34
C GLU A 128 -11.78 -3.97 10.71
N ARG A 129 -12.90 -3.39 11.18
CA ARG A 129 -13.37 -2.08 10.73
C ARG A 129 -12.34 -0.98 10.98
N THR A 130 -11.78 -0.95 12.19
CA THR A 130 -10.80 0.05 12.62
C THR A 130 -9.48 -0.09 11.88
N LEU A 131 -8.98 -1.31 11.64
CA LEU A 131 -7.76 -1.53 10.86
C LEU A 131 -7.97 -1.16 9.38
N ASN A 132 -9.10 -1.54 8.79
CA ASN A 132 -9.44 -1.20 7.41
C ASN A 132 -9.56 0.32 7.21
N GLN A 133 -10.20 1.02 8.14
CA GLN A 133 -10.30 2.48 8.10
C GLN A 133 -8.92 3.14 8.21
N GLN A 134 -8.09 2.71 9.15
CA GLN A 134 -6.73 3.23 9.29
C GLN A 134 -5.88 2.98 8.04
N ASN A 135 -5.99 1.79 7.45
CA ASN A 135 -5.30 1.46 6.21
C ASN A 135 -5.75 2.36 5.05
N ALA A 136 -7.06 2.56 4.88
CA ALA A 136 -7.60 3.43 3.85
C ALA A 136 -7.11 4.89 4.02
N THR A 137 -7.14 5.41 5.25
CA THR A 137 -6.62 6.74 5.56
C THR A 137 -5.12 6.86 5.29
N LEU A 138 -4.33 5.83 5.64
CA LEU A 138 -2.89 5.80 5.36
C LEU A 138 -2.64 5.89 3.85
N VAL A 139 -3.33 5.07 3.05
CA VAL A 139 -3.21 5.06 1.59
C VAL A 139 -3.62 6.42 1.01
N GLU A 140 -4.76 6.97 1.44
CA GLU A 140 -5.25 8.26 0.96
C GLU A 140 -4.28 9.40 1.25
N MET A 141 -3.86 9.56 2.50
CA MET A 141 -2.94 10.63 2.93
C MET A 141 -1.59 10.51 2.21
N SER A 142 -1.06 9.28 2.11
CA SER A 142 0.20 9.06 1.40
C SER A 142 0.08 9.37 -0.09
N MET A 143 -1.03 8.98 -0.74
CA MET A 143 -1.27 9.29 -2.14
C MET A 143 -1.38 10.79 -2.40
N GLN A 144 -2.05 11.55 -1.51
CA GLN A 144 -2.13 13.01 -1.63
C GLN A 144 -0.76 13.67 -1.54
N GLU A 145 0.09 13.23 -0.61
CA GLU A 145 1.47 13.73 -0.48
C GLU A 145 2.32 13.37 -1.71
N ILE A 146 2.17 12.14 -2.23
CA ILE A 146 2.87 11.67 -3.44
C ILE A 146 2.46 12.48 -4.67
N GLN A 147 1.16 12.65 -4.90
CA GLN A 147 0.65 13.45 -6.00
C GLN A 147 1.14 14.90 -5.92
N THR A 148 1.18 15.47 -4.72
CA THR A 148 1.70 16.84 -4.51
C THR A 148 3.18 16.95 -4.89
N ALA A 149 4.00 15.97 -4.51
CA ALA A 149 5.42 15.95 -4.87
C ALA A 149 5.64 15.78 -6.38
N ILE A 150 4.93 14.82 -7.00
CA ILE A 150 4.98 14.56 -8.45
C ILE A 150 4.53 15.81 -9.24
N LYS A 151 3.43 16.44 -8.82
CA LYS A 151 2.91 17.65 -9.48
C LYS A 151 3.92 18.79 -9.46
N LYS A 152 4.59 19.02 -8.32
CA LYS A 152 5.64 20.05 -8.23
C LYS A 152 6.79 19.74 -9.18
N ILE A 153 7.26 18.49 -9.25
CA ILE A 153 8.31 18.07 -10.19
C ILE A 153 7.90 18.29 -11.65
N ALA A 154 6.66 17.93 -12.01
CA ALA A 154 6.15 18.12 -13.36
C ALA A 154 6.10 19.62 -13.73
N GLN A 155 5.64 20.47 -12.82
CA GLN A 155 5.62 21.93 -12.98
C GLN A 155 7.03 22.50 -13.13
N ASP A 156 7.99 22.07 -12.29
CA ASP A 156 9.39 22.51 -12.34
C ASP A 156 10.06 22.13 -13.68
N ARG A 157 9.61 21.04 -14.33
CA ARG A 157 10.11 20.55 -15.63
C ARG A 157 9.27 21.01 -16.84
N GLY A 158 8.22 21.79 -16.63
CA GLY A 158 7.33 22.26 -17.71
C GLY A 158 6.55 21.13 -18.40
N VAL A 159 6.30 20.03 -17.70
CA VAL A 159 5.58 18.84 -18.21
C VAL A 159 4.14 18.89 -17.74
N ASN A 160 3.20 18.59 -18.64
CA ASN A 160 1.76 18.63 -18.37
C ASN A 160 1.13 17.24 -18.15
N LEU A 161 1.88 16.15 -18.37
CA LEU A 161 1.40 14.78 -18.23
C LEU A 161 2.43 13.92 -17.47
N VAL A 162 1.99 13.26 -16.41
CA VAL A 162 2.76 12.21 -15.73
C VAL A 162 1.96 10.92 -15.76
N LEU A 163 2.57 9.85 -16.25
CA LEU A 163 1.96 8.52 -16.33
C LEU A 163 2.46 7.64 -15.19
N ASN A 164 1.55 6.92 -14.55
CA ASN A 164 1.94 5.92 -13.56
C ASN A 164 2.50 4.68 -14.27
N SER A 165 3.79 4.41 -14.11
CA SER A 165 4.46 3.23 -14.69
C SER A 165 4.20 1.94 -13.91
N SER A 166 3.65 2.03 -12.70
CA SER A 166 3.32 0.85 -11.88
C SER A 166 2.04 0.12 -12.35
N GLY A 167 1.27 0.74 -13.24
CA GLY A 167 0.00 0.21 -13.74
C GLY A 167 0.13 -0.49 -15.09
N PRO A 168 -0.92 -1.20 -15.54
CA PRO A 168 -0.89 -1.95 -16.80
C PRO A 168 -0.86 -1.06 -18.06
N PHE A 169 -1.04 0.25 -17.91
CA PHE A 169 -1.17 1.20 -19.02
C PHE A 169 0.17 1.61 -19.64
N VAL A 170 1.28 1.43 -18.92
CA VAL A 170 2.62 1.74 -19.41
C VAL A 170 3.39 0.43 -19.54
N VAL A 171 3.55 -0.05 -20.77
CA VAL A 171 4.31 -1.29 -21.05
C VAL A 171 5.82 -1.02 -21.10
N TYR A 172 6.20 0.17 -21.57
CA TYR A 172 7.59 0.59 -21.68
C TYR A 172 7.68 2.13 -21.60
N SER A 173 8.69 2.63 -20.90
CA SER A 173 9.09 4.04 -20.90
C SER A 173 10.61 4.15 -20.84
N ASP A 174 11.15 5.24 -21.38
CA ASP A 174 12.57 5.53 -21.26
C ASP A 174 12.93 5.89 -19.81
N LEU A 175 14.08 5.40 -19.34
CA LEU A 175 14.52 5.62 -17.95
C LEU A 175 14.77 7.11 -17.64
N GLY A 176 15.13 7.92 -18.63
CA GLY A 176 15.31 9.36 -18.48
C GLY A 176 14.02 10.14 -18.23
N LEU A 177 12.86 9.54 -18.51
CA LEU A 177 11.54 10.11 -18.24
C LEU A 177 11.02 9.74 -16.85
N ASP A 178 11.68 8.80 -16.16
CA ASP A 178 11.29 8.36 -14.83
C ASP A 178 11.71 9.37 -13.75
N ILE A 179 10.73 9.85 -13.00
CA ILE A 179 10.94 10.77 -11.87
C ILE A 179 10.78 10.09 -10.50
N THR A 180 10.66 8.77 -10.45
CA THR A 180 10.42 7.99 -9.22
C THR A 180 11.42 8.33 -8.12
N ASP A 181 12.71 8.25 -8.41
CA ASP A 181 13.75 8.46 -7.40
C ASP A 181 13.86 9.96 -7.00
N LEU A 182 13.56 10.86 -7.94
CA LEU A 182 13.49 12.31 -7.67
C LEU A 182 12.31 12.63 -6.73
N ALA A 183 11.13 12.05 -7.00
CA ALA A 183 9.95 12.18 -6.16
C ALA A 183 10.21 11.62 -4.76
N LEU A 184 10.80 10.43 -4.67
CA LEU A 184 11.20 9.83 -3.40
C LEU A 184 12.15 10.72 -2.61
N THR A 185 13.16 11.29 -3.26
CA THR A 185 14.10 12.22 -2.62
C THR A 185 13.37 13.44 -2.06
N ARG A 186 12.41 13.99 -2.80
CA ARG A 186 11.62 15.15 -2.37
C ARG A 186 10.65 14.82 -1.23
N LEU A 187 9.97 13.68 -1.28
CA LEU A 187 9.06 13.23 -0.20
C LEU A 187 9.81 12.90 1.09
N ASN A 188 10.99 12.29 0.97
CA ASN A 188 11.81 11.89 2.10
C ASN A 188 12.76 12.99 2.58
N ALA A 189 12.67 14.22 2.04
CA ALA A 189 13.58 15.31 2.41
C ALA A 189 13.48 15.68 3.90
N ASP A 190 12.27 15.60 4.46
CA ASP A 190 11.99 15.86 5.88
C ASP A 190 12.15 14.62 6.76
N LYS A 191 12.63 13.50 6.20
CA LYS A 191 12.90 12.29 6.98
C LYS A 191 13.87 12.66 8.10
N PRO A 192 13.52 12.42 9.38
CA PRO A 192 14.45 12.64 10.46
C PRO A 192 15.71 11.85 10.14
N LYS A 193 16.86 12.55 10.09
CA LYS A 193 18.16 11.88 10.10
C LYS A 193 18.23 11.16 11.43
N THR A 194 17.82 9.91 11.44
CA THR A 194 18.20 8.99 12.50
C THR A 194 19.70 9.13 12.59
N ALA A 195 20.17 9.68 13.71
CA ALA A 195 21.58 9.88 13.96
C ALA A 195 22.30 8.61 13.54
N ASP A 196 23.20 8.76 12.57
CA ASP A 196 24.06 7.70 12.11
C ASP A 196 24.57 6.95 13.33
N LYS A 197 24.24 5.65 13.44
CA LYS A 197 25.12 4.73 14.17
C LYS A 197 26.42 4.61 13.37
N LYS A 198 27.19 5.70 13.30
CA LYS A 198 28.62 5.70 13.01
C LYS A 198 29.33 5.77 14.36
N GLY A 199 29.53 4.59 14.93
CA GLY A 199 30.34 4.39 16.12
C GLY A 199 30.97 3.01 16.08
N ALA A 200 32.26 2.97 15.75
CA ALA A 200 33.19 1.86 15.84
C ALA A 200 33.15 0.77 14.74
N SER A 201 33.66 1.12 13.56
CA SER A 201 34.50 0.20 12.79
C SER A 201 35.72 0.96 12.25
N ASP A 202 36.55 1.44 13.17
CA ASP A 202 37.95 1.79 12.91
C ASP A 202 38.78 1.20 14.05
N SER A 203 39.20 -0.06 13.87
CA SER A 203 40.48 -0.50 14.42
C SER A 203 41.11 -1.56 13.52
N LYS A 204 42.07 -1.05 12.73
CA LYS A 204 43.36 -1.67 12.45
C LYS A 204 43.43 -2.75 11.37
N ALA A 205 43.88 -2.30 10.20
CA ALA A 205 44.47 -3.12 9.16
C ALA A 205 45.89 -3.61 9.52
N ALA A 206 46.19 -4.78 8.94
CA ALA A 206 47.49 -5.33 8.50
C ALA A 206 48.29 -6.27 9.43
N PRO A 207 49.03 -7.28 8.90
CA PRO A 207 48.86 -8.02 7.63
C PRO A 207 49.01 -9.56 7.76
N ALA A 208 48.82 -10.24 6.63
CA ALA A 208 48.81 -11.68 6.40
C ALA A 208 50.07 -12.48 6.84
N LYS A 209 49.87 -13.75 7.20
CA LYS A 209 50.80 -14.86 6.91
C LYS A 209 50.08 -16.17 6.60
N THR A 210 50.71 -16.88 5.67
CA THR A 210 50.45 -18.12 4.95
C THR A 210 50.64 -19.39 5.79
N SER A 211 49.81 -20.42 5.58
CA SER A 211 50.12 -21.89 5.56
C SER A 211 48.79 -22.66 5.62
N SER A 212 48.32 -23.30 4.55
CA SER A 212 48.68 -24.63 4.04
C SER A 212 48.33 -25.80 4.98
N ASN A 213 47.40 -26.64 4.51
CA ASN A 213 47.27 -28.10 4.71
C ASN A 213 47.01 -28.59 6.17
N THR A 214 46.07 -29.49 6.46
CA THR A 214 45.98 -30.87 5.94
C THR A 214 44.65 -31.48 6.42
N ASN A 215 43.95 -32.18 5.53
CA ASN A 215 43.22 -33.46 5.71
C ASN A 215 42.50 -33.76 7.05
N VAL A 216 41.24 -34.22 6.97
CA VAL A 216 40.79 -35.54 7.48
C VAL A 216 39.28 -35.72 7.20
N LYS A 217 39.03 -36.62 6.24
CA LYS A 217 38.09 -37.76 6.31
C LYS A 217 36.58 -37.52 6.18
N SER A 218 36.18 -37.71 4.92
CA SER A 218 34.96 -38.38 4.48
C SER A 218 34.72 -39.71 5.20
N SER A 219 33.48 -39.93 5.65
CA SER A 219 32.89 -41.28 5.70
C SER A 219 31.37 -41.16 5.59
N SER A 220 30.90 -41.49 4.39
CA SER A 220 29.53 -41.78 3.99
C SER A 220 28.94 -42.93 4.81
N LYS A 221 27.70 -42.76 5.28
CA LYS A 221 26.87 -43.85 5.80
C LYS A 221 25.72 -44.11 4.83
N THR A 222 25.93 -45.08 3.95
CA THR A 222 24.91 -45.76 3.15
C THR A 222 24.70 -47.13 3.79
N ALA A 223 23.47 -47.46 4.16
CA ALA A 223 23.07 -48.85 4.41
C ALA A 223 21.56 -48.97 4.18
N SER A 224 21.20 -49.54 3.04
CA SER A 224 19.98 -50.33 2.87
C SER A 224 20.07 -51.56 3.76
N ASN A 225 19.01 -51.81 4.53
CA ASN A 225 18.22 -53.04 4.45
C ASN A 225 16.86 -52.79 5.09
#